data_AF-A0A2V7Y930-F1
#
_entry.id   AF-A0A2V7Y930-F1
#
_cell.length_a   1.000
_cell.length_b   1.000
_cell.length_c   1.000
_cell.angle_alpha   90.00
_cell.angle_beta   90.00
_cell.angle_gamma   90.00
#
_symmetry.space_group_name_H-M   'P 1'
#
loop_
_entity.id
_entity.type
_entity.pdbx_description
1 polymer ?
#
loop_
_entity_poly.entity_id
_entity_poly.type
_entity_poly.pdbx_seq_one_letter_code
_entity_poly.pdbx_strand_id
1 'polypeptide(L)'
;MPLVVGVLLATVLSYPIGLLIGSAYLLPILNAAPAYAAMFVLLRRGQARQAVALMLAWAVTLGVTATVSFAVWPRALDATVVNGPEYRDEMFAWIHTGVGREGSPRLFIPQHLVHLAAFVALSLVTGSALSIAMGAVLMNYMAFYVASLGRAGVPAWAVLLLGWQPWALCRVAAFTVLGVVLAQPLVRRTIREAAPPSWRPWLLLAGIGLAADVILKAWLAPTWGRWLHAVLP
;
A
#
# COMPACT_ATOMS: atom_id res chain seq x y z
N MET A 1 -17.34 5.67 14.43
CA MET A 1 -16.69 4.48 15.03
C MET A 1 -17.09 3.14 14.41
N PRO A 2 -18.38 2.75 14.29
CA PRO A 2 -18.73 1.38 13.87
C PRO A 2 -18.24 1.03 12.45
N LEU A 3 -18.28 2.00 11.52
CA LEU A 3 -17.76 1.81 10.16
C LEU A 3 -16.24 1.55 10.13
N VAL A 4 -15.47 2.29 10.93
CA VAL A 4 -14.00 2.14 11.00
C VAL A 4 -13.68 0.75 11.53
N VAL A 5 -14.24 0.38 12.69
CA VAL A 5 -14.03 -0.94 13.30
C VAL A 5 -14.41 -2.06 12.33
N GLY A 6 -15.55 -1.94 11.65
CA GLY A 6 -15.98 -2.91 10.64
C GLY A 6 -14.97 -3.09 9.50
N VAL A 7 -14.42 -2.00 8.96
CA VAL A 7 -13.38 -2.06 7.92
C VAL A 7 -12.10 -2.68 8.44
N LEU A 8 -11.66 -2.34 9.66
CA LEU A 8 -10.43 -2.91 10.22
C LEU A 8 -10.58 -4.42 10.46
N LEU A 9 -11.70 -4.85 11.04
CA LEU A 9 -12.01 -6.27 11.23
C LEU A 9 -12.12 -7.02 9.90
N ALA A 10 -12.80 -6.43 8.91
CA ALA A 10 -12.90 -7.04 7.58
C ALA A 10 -11.52 -7.16 6.91
N THR A 11 -10.65 -6.16 7.06
CA THR A 11 -9.25 -6.23 6.62
C THR A 11 -8.53 -7.39 7.29
N VAL A 12 -8.63 -7.52 8.61
CA VAL A 12 -7.99 -8.61 9.36
C VAL A 12 -8.46 -9.98 8.87
N LEU A 13 -9.77 -10.16 8.73
CA LEU A 13 -10.37 -11.42 8.28
C LEU A 13 -10.12 -11.73 6.80
N SER A 14 -9.88 -10.71 5.97
CA SER A 14 -9.65 -10.92 4.53
C SER A 14 -8.38 -11.73 4.23
N TYR A 15 -7.37 -11.72 5.10
CA TYR A 15 -6.14 -12.51 4.92
C TYR A 15 -6.35 -14.01 5.12
N PRO A 16 -6.79 -14.52 6.28
CA PRO A 16 -7.01 -15.95 6.43
C PRO A 16 -8.01 -16.47 5.38
N ILE A 17 -9.06 -15.71 5.06
CA ILE A 17 -10.01 -16.08 4.00
C ILE A 17 -9.32 -16.13 2.63
N GLY A 18 -8.63 -15.07 2.22
CA GLY A 18 -7.98 -15.00 0.92
C GLY A 18 -6.85 -16.03 0.76
N LEU A 19 -6.10 -16.30 1.82
CA LEU A 19 -5.04 -17.30 1.85
C LEU A 19 -5.58 -18.74 1.83
N LEU A 20 -6.74 -19.00 2.44
CA LEU A 20 -7.41 -20.30 2.34
C LEU A 20 -7.97 -20.55 0.94
N ILE A 21 -8.48 -19.50 0.27
CA ILE A 21 -8.92 -19.57 -1.12
C ILE A 21 -7.73 -19.79 -2.06
N GLY A 22 -6.57 -19.20 -1.76
CA GLY A 22 -5.32 -19.39 -2.52
C GLY A 22 -5.26 -18.65 -3.86
N SER A 23 -6.22 -17.77 -4.16
CA SER A 23 -6.28 -17.04 -5.43
C SER A 23 -5.56 -15.69 -5.35
N ALA A 24 -4.58 -15.49 -6.25
CA ALA A 24 -3.78 -14.29 -6.36
C ALA A 24 -4.61 -13.01 -6.63
N TYR A 25 -5.72 -13.17 -7.34
CA TYR A 25 -6.59 -12.06 -7.71
C TYR A 25 -7.68 -11.77 -6.67
N LEU A 26 -8.14 -12.79 -5.94
CA LEU A 26 -9.21 -12.60 -4.96
C LEU A 26 -8.70 -11.96 -3.67
N LEU A 27 -7.49 -12.28 -3.22
CA LEU A 27 -6.92 -11.68 -2.01
C LEU A 27 -6.95 -10.14 -2.02
N PRO A 28 -6.36 -9.44 -3.03
CA PRO A 28 -6.40 -7.97 -3.06
C PRO A 28 -7.82 -7.40 -3.20
N ILE A 29 -8.74 -8.11 -3.85
CA ILE A 29 -10.15 -7.69 -3.95
C ILE A 29 -10.85 -7.79 -2.59
N LEU A 30 -10.64 -8.88 -1.86
CA LEU A 30 -11.15 -9.05 -0.49
C LEU A 30 -10.57 -8.00 0.46
N ASN A 31 -9.30 -7.65 0.30
CA ASN A 31 -8.64 -6.60 1.08
C ASN A 31 -9.25 -5.21 0.79
N ALA A 32 -9.55 -4.92 -0.47
CA ALA A 32 -9.97 -3.60 -0.95
C ALA A 32 -11.47 -3.33 -0.79
N ALA A 33 -12.34 -4.33 -1.01
CA ALA A 33 -13.78 -4.13 -1.12
C ALA A 33 -14.43 -3.47 0.11
N PRO A 34 -14.16 -3.90 1.36
CA PRO A 34 -14.75 -3.27 2.55
C PRO A 34 -14.32 -1.80 2.70
N ALA A 35 -13.04 -1.51 2.45
CA ALA A 35 -12.49 -0.17 2.55
C ALA A 35 -13.06 0.76 1.47
N TYR A 36 -13.17 0.28 0.23
CA TYR A 36 -13.79 1.02 -0.86
C TYR A 36 -15.25 1.36 -0.55
N ALA A 37 -16.05 0.37 -0.12
CA ALA A 37 -17.45 0.59 0.20
C ALA A 37 -17.63 1.64 1.31
N ALA A 38 -16.81 1.57 2.36
CA ALA A 38 -16.84 2.52 3.45
C ALA A 38 -16.37 3.93 3.02
N MET A 39 -15.30 4.02 2.23
CA MET A 39 -14.84 5.29 1.63
C MET A 39 -15.95 5.91 0.78
N PHE A 40 -16.59 5.12 -0.08
CA PHE A 40 -17.68 5.58 -0.94
C PHE A 40 -18.85 6.14 -0.12
N VAL A 41 -19.26 5.45 0.96
CA VAL A 41 -20.30 5.92 1.89
C VAL A 41 -19.91 7.25 2.55
N LEU A 42 -18.67 7.39 3.02
CA LEU A 42 -18.19 8.64 3.65
C LEU A 42 -18.14 9.79 2.64
N LEU A 43 -17.70 9.54 1.41
CA LEU A 43 -17.68 10.53 0.34
C LEU A 43 -19.10 10.95 -0.07
N ARG A 44 -20.07 10.02 -0.09
CA ARG A 44 -21.49 10.34 -0.29
C ARG A 44 -22.06 11.24 0.80
N ARG A 45 -21.52 11.17 2.01
CA ARG A 45 -21.88 12.04 3.15
C ARG A 45 -21.09 13.36 3.18
N GLY A 46 -20.23 13.62 2.19
CA GLY A 46 -19.36 14.79 2.18
C GLY A 46 -18.20 14.74 3.19
N GLN A 47 -17.95 13.59 3.82
CA GLN A 47 -17.00 13.42 4.93
C GLN A 47 -15.58 13.07 4.43
N ALA A 48 -15.01 13.90 3.54
CA ALA A 48 -13.71 13.61 2.90
C ALA A 48 -12.56 13.42 3.92
N ARG A 49 -12.51 14.24 4.98
CA ARG A 49 -11.52 14.08 6.07
C ARG A 49 -11.59 12.71 6.74
N GLN A 50 -12.80 12.23 7.00
CA GLN A 50 -13.01 10.94 7.63
C GLN A 50 -12.69 9.80 6.66
N ALA A 51 -12.97 9.97 5.36
CA ALA A 51 -12.58 9.02 4.33
C ALA A 51 -11.04 8.89 4.25
N VAL A 52 -10.30 10.00 4.29
CA VAL A 52 -8.83 9.97 4.35
C VAL A 52 -8.35 9.26 5.61
N ALA A 53 -8.86 9.63 6.79
CA ALA A 53 -8.45 9.00 8.04
C ALA A 53 -8.74 7.49 8.07
N LEU A 54 -9.93 7.08 7.59
CA LEU A 54 -10.30 5.67 7.45
C LEU A 54 -9.33 4.94 6.52
N MET A 55 -9.07 5.49 5.34
CA MET A 55 -8.23 4.83 4.34
C MET A 55 -6.76 4.74 4.79
N LEU A 56 -6.26 5.72 5.55
CA LEU A 56 -4.94 5.64 6.18
C LEU A 56 -4.90 4.55 7.25
N ALA A 57 -5.91 4.46 8.12
CA ALA A 57 -6.02 3.40 9.11
C ALA A 57 -6.13 2.02 8.46
N TRP A 58 -6.87 1.91 7.35
CA TRP A 58 -6.94 0.71 6.52
C TRP A 58 -5.57 0.33 5.97
N ALA A 59 -4.81 1.27 5.38
CA ALA A 59 -3.49 0.99 4.82
C ALA A 59 -2.50 0.45 5.87
N VAL A 60 -2.49 1.05 7.07
CA VAL A 60 -1.69 0.55 8.20
C VAL A 60 -2.12 -0.85 8.61
N THR A 61 -3.43 -1.06 8.80
CA THR A 61 -3.98 -2.36 9.20
C THR A 61 -3.70 -3.43 8.16
N LEU A 62 -3.79 -3.08 6.88
CA LEU A 62 -3.50 -3.96 5.76
C LEU A 62 -2.03 -4.39 5.77
N GLY A 63 -1.09 -3.44 5.90
CA GLY A 63 0.34 -3.73 5.92
C GLY A 63 0.76 -4.61 7.10
N VAL A 64 0.25 -4.29 8.30
CA VAL A 64 0.52 -5.09 9.52
C VAL A 64 -0.07 -6.49 9.38
N THR A 65 -1.35 -6.60 8.99
CA THR A 65 -2.02 -7.89 8.89
C THR A 65 -1.39 -8.76 7.81
N ALA A 66 -1.06 -8.21 6.64
CA ALA A 66 -0.32 -8.94 5.61
C ALA A 66 1.00 -9.47 6.15
N THR A 67 1.82 -8.59 6.75
CA THR A 67 3.15 -8.96 7.24
C THR A 67 3.07 -10.12 8.23
N VAL A 68 2.16 -10.02 9.21
CA VAL A 68 1.97 -11.07 10.22
C VAL A 68 1.43 -12.34 9.58
N SER A 69 0.36 -12.24 8.78
CA SER A 69 -0.28 -13.40 8.15
C SER A 69 0.70 -14.14 7.25
N PHE A 70 1.44 -13.40 6.42
CA PHE A 70 2.44 -13.97 5.52
C PHE A 70 3.66 -14.50 6.25
N ALA A 71 4.02 -13.99 7.43
CA ALA A 71 5.12 -14.55 8.20
C ALA A 71 4.75 -15.91 8.81
N VAL A 72 3.54 -16.03 9.35
CA VAL A 72 3.10 -17.22 10.12
C VAL A 72 2.35 -18.27 9.29
N TRP A 73 1.97 -17.97 8.05
CA TRP A 73 1.21 -18.93 7.22
C TRP A 73 2.03 -20.19 6.95
N PRO A 74 1.48 -21.41 7.14
CA PRO A 74 2.26 -22.64 7.05
C PRO A 74 2.56 -23.09 5.62
N ARG A 75 1.87 -22.55 4.62
CA ARG A 75 2.01 -22.96 3.21
C ARG A 75 2.83 -21.94 2.41
N ALA A 76 3.41 -22.39 1.31
CA ALA A 76 4.01 -21.51 0.30
C ALA A 76 2.97 -20.52 -0.23
N LEU A 77 3.40 -19.27 -0.42
CA LEU A 77 2.54 -18.12 -0.74
C LEU A 77 2.85 -17.52 -2.11
N ASP A 78 3.85 -18.06 -2.80
CA ASP A 78 4.45 -17.54 -4.02
C ASP A 78 3.43 -17.41 -5.15
N ALA A 79 2.45 -18.32 -5.22
CA ALA A 79 1.36 -18.27 -6.20
C ALA A 79 0.17 -17.38 -5.78
N THR A 80 0.08 -16.97 -4.51
CA THR A 80 -1.05 -16.20 -3.96
C THR A 80 -0.74 -14.71 -3.83
N VAL A 81 0.54 -14.33 -3.73
CA VAL A 81 0.95 -12.92 -3.71
C VAL A 81 1.47 -12.50 -5.08
N VAL A 82 0.64 -11.75 -5.81
CA VAL A 82 0.99 -11.21 -7.13
C VAL A 82 2.30 -10.41 -7.05
N ASN A 83 3.29 -10.77 -7.85
CA ASN A 83 4.65 -10.20 -7.88
C ASN A 83 5.44 -10.32 -6.56
N GLY A 84 4.95 -11.11 -5.60
CA GLY A 84 5.58 -11.31 -4.29
C GLY A 84 6.99 -11.90 -4.40
N PRO A 85 7.16 -13.06 -5.04
CA PRO A 85 8.47 -13.70 -5.21
C PRO A 85 9.47 -12.81 -5.96
N GLU A 86 9.06 -12.22 -7.08
CA GLU A 86 9.93 -11.37 -7.89
C GLU A 86 10.38 -10.13 -7.12
N TYR A 87 9.48 -9.50 -6.36
CA TYR A 87 9.82 -8.35 -5.54
C TYR A 87 10.73 -8.74 -4.36
N ARG A 88 10.46 -9.88 -3.69
CA ARG A 88 11.33 -10.42 -2.64
C ARG A 88 12.74 -10.61 -3.19
N ASP A 89 12.88 -11.29 -4.32
CA ASP A 89 14.18 -11.63 -4.89
C ASP A 89 14.95 -10.37 -5.32
N GLU A 90 14.25 -9.38 -5.91
CA GLU A 90 14.83 -8.08 -6.22
C GLU A 90 15.33 -7.35 -4.97
N MET A 91 14.52 -7.33 -3.90
CA MET A 91 14.88 -6.67 -2.64
C MET A 91 16.04 -7.36 -1.93
N PHE A 92 16.06 -8.71 -1.90
CA PHE A 92 17.19 -9.46 -1.34
C PHE A 92 18.45 -9.23 -2.16
N ALA A 93 18.37 -9.23 -3.50
CA ALA A 93 19.52 -8.91 -4.34
C ALA A 93 20.05 -7.49 -4.07
N TRP A 94 19.17 -6.51 -3.90
CA TRP A 94 19.55 -5.15 -3.53
C TRP A 94 20.19 -5.07 -2.14
N ILE A 95 19.67 -5.80 -1.14
CA ILE A 95 20.26 -5.86 0.20
C ILE A 95 21.70 -6.42 0.12
N HIS A 96 21.92 -7.50 -0.62
CA HIS A 96 23.22 -8.15 -0.75
C HIS A 96 24.23 -7.31 -1.55
N THR A 97 23.79 -6.67 -2.63
CA THR A 97 24.70 -6.09 -3.63
C THR A 97 24.72 -4.56 -3.62
N GLY A 98 23.71 -3.92 -3.05
CA GLY A 98 23.44 -2.49 -3.20
C GLY A 98 22.92 -2.08 -4.59
N VAL A 99 22.83 -3.02 -5.53
CA VAL A 99 22.40 -2.79 -6.92
C VAL A 99 20.96 -3.22 -7.12
N GLY A 100 20.17 -2.43 -7.84
CA GLY A 100 18.78 -2.73 -8.14
C GLY A 100 17.95 -1.46 -8.30
N ARG A 101 16.63 -1.60 -8.53
CA ARG A 101 15.75 -0.43 -8.65
C ARG A 101 15.70 0.35 -7.35
N GLU A 102 15.77 -0.32 -6.21
CA GLU A 102 15.61 0.31 -4.89
C GLU A 102 16.67 1.39 -4.62
N GLY A 103 17.92 1.19 -5.08
CA GLY A 103 19.03 2.13 -4.90
C GLY A 103 19.29 3.11 -6.05
N SER A 104 18.56 3.02 -7.17
CA SER A 104 18.89 3.79 -8.38
C SER A 104 17.74 4.71 -8.81
N PRO A 105 17.87 6.04 -8.67
CA PRO A 105 16.85 7.00 -9.12
C PRO A 105 16.45 6.86 -10.58
N ARG A 106 17.41 6.50 -11.45
CA ARG A 106 17.16 6.28 -12.88
C ARG A 106 16.22 5.10 -13.14
N LEU A 107 16.14 4.15 -12.21
CA LEU A 107 15.30 2.96 -12.33
C LEU A 107 13.98 3.12 -11.59
N PHE A 108 13.99 3.60 -10.33
CA PHE A 108 12.75 3.68 -9.56
C PHE A 108 11.86 4.87 -9.94
N ILE A 109 12.41 6.02 -10.36
CA ILE A 109 11.57 7.20 -10.69
C ILE A 109 10.63 6.90 -11.86
N PRO A 110 11.08 6.34 -13.01
CA PRO A 110 10.17 5.95 -14.08
C PRO A 110 9.08 4.98 -13.61
N GLN A 111 9.44 3.99 -12.78
CA GLN A 111 8.47 3.04 -12.22
C GLN A 111 7.44 3.74 -11.32
N HIS A 112 7.87 4.67 -10.45
CA HIS A 112 6.98 5.44 -9.58
C HIS A 112 6.03 6.30 -10.42
N LEU A 113 6.50 6.89 -11.52
CA LEU A 113 5.67 7.64 -12.45
C LEU A 113 4.64 6.76 -13.15
N VAL A 114 5.01 5.56 -13.58
CA VAL A 114 4.07 4.59 -14.18
C VAL A 114 3.01 4.18 -13.15
N HIS A 115 3.39 3.86 -11.92
CA HIS A 115 2.44 3.53 -10.86
C HIS A 115 1.51 4.71 -10.56
N LEU A 116 2.03 5.93 -10.49
CA LEU A 116 1.24 7.15 -10.27
C LEU A 116 0.25 7.37 -11.41
N ALA A 117 0.71 7.30 -12.66
CA ALA A 117 -0.13 7.51 -13.84
C ALA A 117 -1.25 6.45 -13.92
N ALA A 118 -0.91 5.18 -13.73
CA ALA A 118 -1.89 4.09 -13.68
C ALA A 118 -2.90 4.30 -12.56
N PHE A 119 -2.44 4.63 -11.35
CA PHE A 119 -3.32 4.87 -10.21
C PHE A 119 -4.25 6.05 -10.44
N VAL A 120 -3.76 7.17 -10.98
CA VAL A 120 -4.58 8.35 -11.30
C VAL A 120 -5.65 7.98 -12.33
N ALA A 121 -5.26 7.32 -13.42
CA ALA A 121 -6.20 6.89 -14.46
C ALA A 121 -7.28 5.96 -13.90
N LEU A 122 -6.89 4.91 -13.16
CA LEU A 122 -7.82 3.98 -12.52
C LEU A 122 -8.74 4.70 -11.52
N SER A 123 -8.20 5.66 -10.77
CA SER A 123 -8.99 6.45 -9.81
C SER A 123 -10.06 7.27 -10.49
N LEU A 124 -9.69 8.00 -11.54
CA LEU A 124 -10.60 8.86 -12.30
C LEU A 124 -11.68 8.09 -13.05
N VAL A 125 -11.38 6.88 -13.52
CA VAL A 125 -12.33 6.05 -14.29
C VAL A 125 -13.28 5.27 -13.39
N THR A 126 -12.82 4.83 -12.21
CA THR A 126 -13.58 3.88 -11.36
C THR A 126 -14.01 4.42 -10.00
N GLY A 127 -13.81 5.72 -9.77
CA GLY A 127 -14.02 6.33 -8.46
C GLY A 127 -13.10 5.74 -7.41
N SER A 128 -11.89 5.34 -7.83
CA SER A 128 -10.86 4.66 -7.04
C SER A 128 -11.10 3.21 -6.64
N ALA A 129 -12.12 2.54 -7.18
CA ALA A 129 -12.31 1.11 -6.93
C ALA A 129 -11.09 0.28 -7.37
N LEU A 130 -10.65 0.45 -8.61
CA LEU A 130 -9.51 -0.30 -9.15
C LEU A 130 -8.17 0.20 -8.63
N SER A 131 -8.04 1.49 -8.31
CA SER A 131 -6.78 2.01 -7.74
C SER A 131 -6.56 1.55 -6.30
N ILE A 132 -7.62 1.37 -5.50
CA ILE A 132 -7.53 0.76 -4.17
C ILE A 132 -7.18 -0.73 -4.27
N ALA A 133 -7.77 -1.47 -5.22
CA ALA A 133 -7.39 -2.86 -5.48
C ALA A 133 -5.91 -2.98 -5.91
N MET A 134 -5.46 -2.10 -6.81
CA MET A 134 -4.05 -1.97 -7.17
C MET A 134 -3.19 -1.68 -5.93
N GLY A 135 -3.60 -0.73 -5.08
CA GLY A 135 -2.92 -0.42 -3.82
C GLY A 135 -2.81 -1.64 -2.89
N ALA A 136 -3.84 -2.48 -2.82
CA ALA A 136 -3.80 -3.73 -2.06
C ALA A 136 -2.80 -4.73 -2.67
N VAL A 137 -2.71 -4.85 -4.00
CA VAL A 137 -1.65 -5.63 -4.67
C VAL A 137 -0.27 -5.11 -4.27
N LEU A 138 -0.06 -3.79 -4.35
CA LEU A 138 1.23 -3.20 -4.00
C LEU A 138 1.61 -3.48 -2.53
N MET A 139 0.67 -3.28 -1.62
CA MET A 139 0.86 -3.54 -0.19
C MET A 139 1.15 -5.01 0.09
N ASN A 140 0.48 -5.93 -0.61
CA ASN A 140 0.65 -7.37 -0.40
C ASN A 140 2.05 -7.85 -0.81
N TYR A 141 2.56 -7.47 -1.98
CA TYR A 141 3.92 -7.88 -2.34
C TYR A 141 4.98 -7.24 -1.44
N MET A 142 4.75 -6.00 -0.98
CA MET A 142 5.67 -5.34 -0.04
C MET A 142 5.70 -6.07 1.30
N ALA A 143 4.52 -6.39 1.84
CA ALA A 143 4.40 -7.16 3.07
C ALA A 143 4.95 -8.58 2.94
N PHE A 144 4.84 -9.21 1.77
CA PHE A 144 5.44 -10.52 1.49
C PHE A 144 6.97 -10.47 1.56
N TYR A 145 7.59 -9.41 1.03
CA TYR A 145 9.01 -9.15 1.23
C TYR A 145 9.36 -8.99 2.73
N VAL A 146 8.60 -8.18 3.47
CA VAL A 146 8.87 -7.97 4.91
C VAL A 146 8.72 -9.26 5.70
N ALA A 147 7.69 -10.06 5.41
CA ALA A 147 7.52 -11.39 6.00
C ALA A 147 8.67 -12.34 5.63
N SER A 148 9.19 -12.22 4.40
CA SER A 148 10.33 -13.02 3.94
C SER A 148 11.62 -12.69 4.67
N LEU A 149 11.84 -11.43 5.09
CA LEU A 149 12.96 -11.08 5.98
C LEU A 149 12.90 -11.88 7.30
N GLY A 150 11.72 -11.89 7.93
CA GLY A 150 11.53 -12.64 9.18
C GLY A 150 11.72 -14.14 9.00
N ARG A 151 11.23 -14.71 7.89
CA ARG A 151 11.45 -16.13 7.54
C ARG A 151 12.90 -16.47 7.19
N ALA A 152 13.66 -15.50 6.70
CA ALA A 152 15.08 -15.63 6.43
C ALA A 152 15.94 -15.50 7.71
N GLY A 153 15.33 -15.34 8.90
CA GLY A 153 16.04 -15.28 10.17
C GLY A 153 16.48 -13.89 10.62
N VAL A 154 16.02 -12.83 9.95
CA VAL A 154 16.25 -11.45 10.41
C VAL A 154 15.59 -11.25 11.78
N PRO A 155 16.28 -10.66 12.78
CA PRO A 155 15.70 -10.40 14.09
C PRO A 155 14.39 -9.59 14.03
N ALA A 156 13.41 -9.95 14.86
CA ALA A 156 12.08 -9.34 14.83
C ALA A 156 12.08 -7.80 14.95
N TRP A 157 12.98 -7.24 15.77
CA TRP A 157 13.14 -5.79 15.91
C TRP A 157 13.57 -5.13 14.59
N ALA A 158 14.43 -5.80 13.83
CA ALA A 158 14.93 -5.31 12.55
C ALA A 158 13.86 -5.44 11.46
N VAL A 159 13.09 -6.54 11.45
CA VAL A 159 11.91 -6.66 10.56
C VAL A 159 10.91 -5.52 10.81
N LEU A 160 10.64 -5.22 12.08
CA LEU A 160 9.71 -4.17 12.48
C LEU A 160 10.18 -2.76 12.08
N LEU A 161 11.46 -2.44 12.31
CA LEU A 161 12.00 -1.10 12.09
C LEU A 161 12.54 -0.86 10.68
N LEU A 162 13.08 -1.91 10.03
CA LEU A 162 13.77 -1.81 8.75
C LEU A 162 12.98 -2.43 7.59
N GLY A 163 12.01 -3.31 7.86
CA GLY A 163 11.22 -3.95 6.81
C GLY A 163 10.33 -2.98 6.05
N TRP A 164 9.69 -2.05 6.76
CA TRP A 164 8.86 -1.01 6.16
C TRP A 164 9.64 0.29 6.01
N GLN A 165 10.12 0.58 4.80
CA GLN A 165 10.99 1.73 4.59
C GLN A 165 10.21 3.05 4.64
N PRO A 166 10.79 4.14 5.19
CA PRO A 166 10.10 5.42 5.37
C PRO A 166 9.53 6.01 4.08
N TRP A 167 10.27 5.91 2.97
CA TRP A 167 9.80 6.41 1.67
C TRP A 167 8.56 5.65 1.16
N ALA A 168 8.51 4.33 1.38
CA ALA A 168 7.34 3.54 1.05
C ALA A 168 6.12 3.96 1.88
N LEU A 169 6.30 4.29 3.16
CA LEU A 169 5.22 4.82 4.01
C LEU A 169 4.70 6.17 3.49
N CYS A 170 5.60 7.08 3.09
CA CYS A 170 5.22 8.35 2.45
C CYS A 170 4.40 8.11 1.17
N ARG A 171 4.86 7.18 0.34
CA ARG A 171 4.18 6.79 -0.90
C ARG A 171 2.78 6.26 -0.60
N VAL A 172 2.65 5.27 0.28
CA VAL A 172 1.36 4.68 0.66
C VAL A 172 0.40 5.75 1.18
N ALA A 173 0.85 6.64 2.06
CA ALA A 173 0.03 7.74 2.56
C ALA A 173 -0.43 8.69 1.44
N ALA A 174 0.46 9.05 0.51
CA ALA A 174 0.14 9.92 -0.61
C ALA A 174 -0.87 9.30 -1.57
N PHE A 175 -0.67 8.04 -1.98
CA PHE A 175 -1.61 7.30 -2.83
C PHE A 175 -2.98 7.14 -2.15
N THR A 176 -2.99 6.93 -0.83
CA THR A 176 -4.22 6.83 -0.04
C THR A 176 -5.02 8.14 -0.08
N VAL A 177 -4.36 9.27 0.19
CA VAL A 177 -4.99 10.61 0.10
C VAL A 177 -5.48 10.87 -1.33
N LEU A 178 -4.64 10.58 -2.33
CA LEU A 178 -4.96 10.80 -3.74
C LEU A 178 -6.18 9.97 -4.18
N GLY A 179 -6.26 8.71 -3.77
CA GLY A 179 -7.40 7.84 -4.07
C GLY A 179 -8.73 8.41 -3.54
N VAL A 180 -8.73 8.95 -2.33
CA VAL A 180 -9.92 9.60 -1.76
C VAL A 180 -10.30 10.87 -2.53
N VAL A 181 -9.32 11.70 -2.91
CA VAL A 181 -9.55 12.96 -3.63
C VAL A 181 -10.07 12.70 -5.04
N LEU A 182 -9.43 11.79 -5.77
CA LEU A 182 -9.76 11.48 -7.16
C LEU A 182 -11.06 10.67 -7.30
N ALA A 183 -11.54 10.02 -6.23
CA ALA A 183 -12.84 9.38 -6.22
C ALA A 183 -14.01 10.39 -6.25
N GLN A 184 -13.81 11.58 -5.68
CA GLN A 184 -14.91 12.53 -5.42
C GLN A 184 -15.71 12.93 -6.67
N PRO A 185 -15.11 13.23 -7.83
CA PRO A 185 -15.87 13.62 -9.02
C PRO A 185 -16.91 12.58 -9.43
N LEU A 186 -16.57 11.28 -9.41
CA LEU A 186 -17.49 10.21 -9.77
C LEU A 186 -18.51 9.94 -8.68
N VAL A 187 -18.10 9.90 -7.40
CA VAL A 187 -19.05 9.72 -6.29
C VAL A 187 -20.09 10.83 -6.27
N ARG A 188 -19.70 12.07 -6.55
CA ARG A 188 -20.61 13.23 -6.59
C ARG A 188 -21.64 13.18 -7.71
N ARG A 189 -21.37 12.50 -8.84
CA ARG A 189 -22.40 12.29 -9.88
C ARG A 189 -23.61 11.51 -9.34
N THR A 190 -23.46 10.82 -8.22
CA THR A 190 -24.55 10.09 -7.53
C THR A 190 -25.28 10.93 -6.48
N ILE A 191 -24.92 12.21 -6.29
CA ILE A 191 -25.46 13.13 -5.27
C ILE A 191 -26.03 14.36 -5.98
N ARG A 192 -27.30 14.67 -5.74
CA ARG A 192 -28.05 15.72 -6.45
C ARG A 192 -27.62 17.14 -6.08
N GLU A 193 -27.15 17.36 -4.85
CA GLU A 193 -26.74 18.68 -4.33
C GLU A 193 -25.46 18.53 -3.49
N ALA A 194 -24.30 18.75 -4.11
CA ALA A 194 -23.01 18.59 -3.43
C ALA A 194 -22.18 19.87 -3.50
N ALA A 195 -21.94 20.52 -2.35
CA ALA A 195 -21.07 21.69 -2.24
C ALA A 195 -19.67 21.40 -2.80
N PRO A 196 -19.01 22.30 -3.57
CA PRO A 196 -17.76 21.99 -4.27
C PRO A 196 -16.65 21.52 -3.32
N PRO A 197 -15.87 20.50 -3.70
CA PRO A 197 -14.86 19.94 -2.79
C PRO A 197 -13.66 20.87 -2.63
N SER A 198 -13.05 20.90 -1.45
CA SER A 198 -11.74 21.52 -1.22
C SER A 198 -10.61 20.52 -1.49
N TRP A 199 -10.40 20.21 -2.77
CA TRP A 199 -9.43 19.21 -3.25
C TRP A 199 -7.96 19.67 -3.19
N ARG A 200 -7.71 20.98 -3.37
CA ARG A 200 -6.35 21.57 -3.43
C ARG A 200 -5.43 21.21 -2.26
N PRO A 201 -5.81 21.40 -0.98
CA PRO A 201 -4.90 21.08 0.13
C PRO A 201 -4.54 19.60 0.20
N TRP A 202 -5.46 18.71 -0.17
CA TRP A 202 -5.20 17.26 -0.19
C TRP A 202 -4.31 16.85 -1.35
N LEU A 203 -4.47 17.47 -2.53
CA LEU A 203 -3.55 17.26 -3.65
C LEU A 203 -2.14 17.75 -3.32
N LEU A 204 -2.02 18.91 -2.67
CA LEU A 204 -0.73 19.42 -2.19
C LEU A 204 -0.09 18.46 -1.19
N LEU A 205 -0.87 17.97 -0.22
CA LEU A 205 -0.39 16.99 0.76
C LEU A 205 0.08 15.69 0.10
N ALA A 206 -0.67 15.15 -0.86
CA ALA A 206 -0.27 13.98 -1.63
C ALA A 206 0.99 14.25 -2.46
N GLY A 207 1.09 15.41 -3.11
CA GLY A 207 2.27 15.83 -3.87
C GLY A 207 3.53 15.93 -2.99
N ILE A 208 3.41 16.52 -1.81
CA ILE A 208 4.49 16.58 -0.81
C ILE A 208 4.90 15.16 -0.40
N GLY A 209 3.94 14.27 -0.15
CA GLY A 209 4.23 12.88 0.20
C GLY A 209 4.96 12.11 -0.91
N LEU A 210 4.60 12.31 -2.18
CA LEU A 210 5.29 11.71 -3.33
C LEU A 210 6.70 12.28 -3.52
N ALA A 211 6.88 13.60 -3.32
CA ALA A 211 8.20 14.20 -3.33
C ALA A 211 9.08 13.66 -2.20
N ALA A 212 8.52 13.52 -1.00
CA ALA A 212 9.20 12.92 0.15
C ALA A 212 9.59 11.47 -0.11
N ASP A 213 8.74 10.65 -0.73
CA ASP A 213 9.08 9.29 -1.18
C ASP A 213 10.34 9.28 -2.04
N VAL A 214 10.37 10.08 -3.11
CA VAL A 214 11.53 10.12 -4.03
C VAL A 214 12.80 10.63 -3.33
N ILE A 215 12.71 11.70 -2.55
CA ILE A 215 13.85 12.30 -1.86
C ILE A 215 14.41 11.34 -0.81
N LEU A 216 13.55 10.81 0.08
CA LEU A 216 13.95 9.88 1.12
C LEU A 216 14.54 8.61 0.52
N LYS A 217 13.93 8.07 -0.54
CA LYS A 217 14.45 6.88 -1.22
C LYS A 217 15.83 7.13 -1.83
N ALA A 218 15.99 8.22 -2.57
CA ALA A 218 17.27 8.57 -3.20
C ALA A 218 18.41 8.74 -2.19
N TRP A 219 18.11 9.25 -0.99
CA TRP A 219 19.11 9.54 0.04
C TRP A 219 19.36 8.38 0.99
N LEU A 220 18.29 7.70 1.42
CA LEU A 220 18.36 6.71 2.50
C LEU A 220 18.53 5.28 2.00
N ALA A 221 18.11 4.95 0.77
CA ALA A 221 18.18 3.57 0.28
C ALA A 221 19.59 2.95 0.44
N PRO A 222 20.71 3.60 0.04
CA PRO A 222 22.03 2.98 0.19
C PRO A 222 22.39 2.63 1.65
N THR A 223 22.01 3.49 2.60
CA THR A 223 22.27 3.26 4.03
C THR A 223 21.33 2.22 4.60
N TRP A 224 20.07 2.24 4.19
CA TRP A 224 19.06 1.27 4.62
C TRP A 224 19.40 -0.16 4.18
N GLY A 225 19.87 -0.32 2.93
CA GLY A 225 20.34 -1.60 2.40
C GLY A 225 21.51 -2.16 3.22
N ARG A 226 22.48 -1.32 3.61
CA ARG A 226 23.60 -1.72 4.48
C ARG A 226 23.14 -2.16 5.87
N TRP A 227 22.17 -1.46 6.47
CA TRP A 227 21.61 -1.87 7.76
C TRP A 227 20.89 -3.22 7.68
N LEU A 228 20.10 -3.44 6.63
CA LEU A 228 19.44 -4.71 6.37
C LEU A 228 20.45 -5.83 6.11
N HIS A 229 21.51 -5.57 5.36
CA HIS A 229 22.58 -6.54 5.11
C HIS A 229 23.27 -6.96 6.42
N ALA A 230 23.49 -6.03 7.36
CA ALA A 230 24.17 -6.32 8.61
C ALA A 230 23.38 -7.24 9.57
N VAL A 231 22.08 -7.38 9.34
CA VAL A 231 21.18 -8.20 10.18
C VAL A 231 20.60 -9.40 9.43
N LEU A 232 20.95 -9.56 8.15
CA LEU A 232 20.58 -10.71 7.35
C LEU A 232 21.59 -11.84 7.63
N PRO A 233 21.14 -13.06 8.00
CA PRO A 233 22.03 -14.19 8.31
C PRO A 233 22.85 -14.69 7.12
#